data_AF-A0A447UH97-F1
#
_entry.id   AF-A0A447UH97-F1
#
_cell.length_a   1.000
_cell.length_b   1.000
_cell.length_c   1.000
_cell.angle_alpha   90.00
_cell.angle_beta   90.00
_cell.angle_gamma   90.00
#
_symmetry.space_group_name_H-M   'P 1'
#
loop_
_entity.id
_entity.type
_entity.pdbx_description
1 polymer ?
#
loop_
_entity_poly.entity_id
_entity_poly.type
_entity_poly.pdbx_seq_one_letter_code
_entity_poly.pdbx_strand_id
1 'polypeptide(L)'
;MAMQSQDIIKRSATNNITPPPHARDFRAEVAKLIDVTTCIGCKGCQVACSEWNDIRDDVGYCNGVYDNPTDLSAKSWTVMRFSETTQNEKLEWLIRKDGCMHCADPGCLKACPSAGAIIQYANGIVDFQV
;
A
#
# COMPACT_ATOMS: atom_id res chain seq x y z
N MET A 1 17.04 -5.79 -11.55
CA MET A 1 17.76 -7.03 -11.20
C MET A 1 16.86 -7.77 -10.21
N ALA A 2 16.47 -9.03 -10.48
CA ALA A 2 15.49 -9.75 -9.65
C ALA A 2 16.16 -10.76 -8.70
N MET A 3 15.58 -10.99 -7.51
CA MET A 3 15.92 -12.06 -6.55
C MET A 3 17.29 -11.94 -5.82
N GLN A 4 17.93 -10.77 -5.81
CA GLN A 4 19.24 -10.55 -5.15
C GLN A 4 19.18 -10.73 -3.64
N SER A 5 18.04 -10.39 -3.04
CA SER A 5 17.82 -10.44 -1.60
C SER A 5 17.64 -11.87 -1.06
N GLN A 6 17.33 -12.83 -1.95
CA GLN A 6 17.15 -14.26 -1.64
C GLN A 6 16.16 -14.54 -0.49
N ASP A 7 15.13 -13.71 -0.35
CA ASP A 7 14.13 -13.71 0.73
C ASP A 7 12.69 -13.59 0.19
N ILE A 8 12.44 -14.05 -1.03
CA ILE A 8 11.13 -13.96 -1.70
C ILE A 8 10.30 -15.19 -1.33
N ILE A 9 9.26 -15.02 -0.52
CA ILE A 9 8.42 -16.12 -0.03
C ILE A 9 7.23 -16.45 -0.94
N LYS A 10 6.75 -15.49 -1.75
CA LYS A 10 5.75 -15.71 -2.81
C LYS A 10 6.09 -14.92 -4.07
N ARG A 11 5.76 -15.47 -5.24
CA ARG A 11 5.99 -14.86 -6.55
C ARG A 11 4.81 -15.13 -7.49
N SER A 12 4.31 -14.10 -8.16
CA SER A 12 3.18 -14.22 -9.10
C SER A 12 3.50 -15.19 -10.25
N ALA A 13 2.44 -15.84 -10.77
CA ALA A 13 2.47 -16.82 -11.86
C ALA A 13 3.68 -17.78 -11.83
N THR A 14 4.03 -18.28 -10.64
CA THR A 14 5.15 -19.20 -10.42
C THR A 14 4.60 -20.53 -9.94
N ASN A 15 5.03 -21.64 -10.54
CA ASN A 15 4.59 -22.98 -10.15
C ASN A 15 5.16 -23.35 -8.77
N ASN A 16 4.38 -24.04 -7.94
CA ASN A 16 4.75 -24.43 -6.59
C ASN A 16 5.97 -25.38 -6.52
N ILE A 17 6.26 -26.14 -7.59
CA ILE A 17 7.42 -27.04 -7.66
C ILE A 17 8.72 -26.25 -7.90
N THR A 18 8.62 -25.01 -8.40
CA THR A 18 9.74 -24.11 -8.69
C THR A 18 9.63 -22.84 -7.86
N PRO A 19 9.76 -22.92 -6.51
CA PRO A 19 9.60 -21.75 -5.66
C PRO A 19 10.70 -20.70 -5.93
N PRO A 20 10.42 -19.41 -5.68
CA PRO A 20 11.43 -18.37 -5.75
C PRO A 20 12.54 -18.56 -4.69
N PRO A 21 13.74 -17.99 -4.87
CA PRO A 21 14.81 -18.06 -3.87
C PRO A 21 14.43 -17.39 -2.54
N HIS A 22 14.50 -18.16 -1.45
CA HIS A 22 14.11 -17.72 -0.10
C HIS A 22 15.08 -18.20 1.00
N ALA A 23 16.35 -18.46 0.68
CA ALA A 23 17.34 -18.94 1.66
C ALA A 23 17.64 -17.95 2.82
N ARG A 24 17.22 -16.68 2.72
CA ARG A 24 17.43 -15.61 3.71
C ARG A 24 16.12 -15.13 4.34
N ASP A 25 15.25 -16.08 4.68
CA ASP A 25 13.90 -15.86 5.20
C ASP A 25 13.81 -15.68 6.72
N PHE A 26 14.87 -15.95 7.48
CA PHE A 26 14.92 -15.71 8.93
C PHE A 26 15.01 -14.21 9.27
N ARG A 27 13.88 -13.51 9.10
CA ARG A 27 13.73 -12.07 9.33
C ARG A 27 12.48 -11.81 10.16
N ALA A 28 12.52 -10.75 10.96
CA ALA A 28 11.31 -10.27 11.63
C ALA A 28 10.37 -9.64 10.59
N GLU A 29 9.08 -9.93 10.72
CA GLU A 29 8.04 -9.21 9.98
C GLU A 29 7.96 -7.75 10.44
N VAL A 30 7.62 -6.87 9.52
CA VAL A 30 7.38 -5.44 9.80
C VAL A 30 5.91 -5.11 9.56
N ALA A 31 5.40 -4.14 10.31
CA ALA A 31 4.03 -3.67 10.17
C ALA A 31 3.96 -2.15 10.35
N LYS A 32 2.92 -1.54 9.78
CA LYS A 32 2.61 -0.11 9.95
C LYS A 32 1.27 0.04 10.63
N LEU A 33 1.27 0.59 11.83
CA LEU A 33 0.05 0.97 12.55
C LEU A 33 -0.38 2.37 12.13
N ILE A 34 -1.64 2.51 11.72
CA ILE A 34 -2.29 3.79 11.45
C ILE A 34 -3.43 3.92 12.45
N ASP A 35 -3.15 4.60 13.56
CA ASP A 35 -4.19 4.92 14.53
C ASP A 35 -5.03 6.10 14.05
N VAL A 36 -6.26 5.81 13.63
CA VAL A 36 -7.21 6.82 13.12
C VAL A 36 -7.76 7.71 14.21
N THR A 37 -7.68 7.31 15.49
CA THR A 37 -8.19 8.12 16.62
C THR A 37 -7.30 9.33 16.91
N THR A 38 -6.03 9.28 16.50
CA THR A 38 -5.04 10.36 16.65
C THR A 38 -4.81 11.11 15.32
N CYS A 39 -5.43 10.68 14.22
CA CYS A 39 -5.23 11.28 12.91
C CYS A 39 -5.92 12.65 12.79
N ILE A 40 -5.17 13.68 12.41
CA ILE A 40 -5.67 15.06 12.25
C ILE A 40 -5.92 15.47 10.78
N GLY A 41 -5.86 14.53 9.84
CA GLY A 41 -6.17 14.82 8.43
C GLY A 41 -5.21 15.77 7.70
N CYS A 42 -3.99 16.00 8.22
CA CYS A 42 -3.07 17.02 7.67
C CYS A 42 -2.49 16.73 6.28
N LYS A 43 -2.67 15.51 5.75
CA LYS A 43 -2.11 15.03 4.47
C LYS A 43 -0.57 15.03 4.37
N GLY A 44 0.15 15.23 5.47
CA GLY A 44 1.62 15.17 5.48
C GLY A 44 2.18 13.83 4.96
N CYS A 45 1.46 12.74 5.22
CA CYS A 45 1.79 11.42 4.70
C CYS A 45 1.70 11.29 3.17
N GLN A 46 0.81 12.05 2.51
CA GLN A 46 0.73 12.08 1.04
C GLN A 46 1.97 12.78 0.48
N VAL A 47 2.27 13.98 1.01
CA VAL A 47 3.41 14.80 0.57
C VAL A 47 4.73 14.04 0.75
N ALA A 48 4.97 13.48 1.94
CA ALA A 48 6.19 12.74 2.23
C ALA A 48 6.32 11.47 1.37
N CYS A 49 5.21 10.77 1.10
CA CYS A 49 5.24 9.60 0.21
C CYS A 49 5.62 10.00 -1.21
N SER A 50 5.02 11.06 -1.74
CA SER A 50 5.33 11.56 -3.08
C SER A 50 6.75 12.10 -3.19
N GLU A 51 7.22 12.80 -2.16
CA GLU A 51 8.58 13.35 -2.10
C GLU A 51 9.63 12.24 -2.10
N TRP A 52 9.52 11.27 -1.18
CA TRP A 52 10.45 10.15 -1.09
C TRP A 52 10.47 9.25 -2.33
N ASN A 53 9.32 9.05 -2.98
CA ASN A 53 9.20 8.14 -4.13
C ASN A 53 9.29 8.86 -5.49
N ASP A 54 9.67 10.14 -5.52
CA ASP A 54 9.86 10.91 -6.76
C ASP A 54 8.65 10.90 -7.72
N ILE A 55 7.43 10.87 -7.17
CA ILE A 55 6.18 10.90 -7.94
C ILE A 55 5.40 12.18 -7.69
N ARG A 56 4.78 12.72 -8.74
CA ARG A 56 3.88 13.87 -8.68
C ARG A 56 2.64 13.55 -9.50
N ASP A 57 1.48 13.70 -8.87
CA ASP A 57 0.18 13.62 -9.54
C ASP A 57 -0.18 14.99 -10.13
N ASP A 58 -1.18 15.01 -10.99
CA ASP A 58 -1.67 16.26 -11.59
C ASP A 58 -2.34 17.15 -10.54
N VAL A 59 -2.36 18.45 -10.80
CA VAL A 59 -3.13 19.40 -9.98
C VAL A 59 -4.62 19.15 -10.23
N GLY A 60 -5.29 18.57 -9.23
CA GLY A 60 -6.72 18.25 -9.30
C GLY A 60 -7.65 19.45 -9.13
N TYR A 61 -8.93 19.16 -8.95
CA TYR A 61 -9.99 20.14 -8.66
C TYR A 61 -10.70 19.79 -7.35
N CYS A 62 -11.39 20.77 -6.76
CA CYS A 62 -12.24 20.55 -5.59
C CYS A 62 -13.67 20.22 -6.04
N ASN A 63 -14.21 19.10 -5.57
CA ASN A 63 -15.57 18.64 -5.87
C ASN A 63 -16.53 18.74 -4.66
N GLY A 64 -16.18 19.54 -3.65
CA GLY A 64 -17.00 19.75 -2.46
C GLY A 64 -16.60 18.94 -1.22
N VAL A 65 -15.54 18.13 -1.30
CA VAL A 65 -14.94 17.43 -0.15
C VAL A 65 -13.46 17.73 0.00
N TYR A 66 -12.91 17.41 1.18
CA TYR A 66 -11.49 17.64 1.50
C TYR A 66 -10.55 16.64 0.80
N ASP A 67 -11.06 15.49 0.35
CA ASP A 67 -10.32 14.44 -0.35
C ASP A 67 -9.66 14.98 -1.62
N ASN A 68 -8.33 15.00 -1.64
CA ASN A 68 -7.56 15.39 -2.82
C ASN A 68 -6.10 14.90 -2.68
N PRO A 69 -5.56 14.12 -3.64
CA PRO A 69 -6.25 13.49 -4.78
C PRO A 69 -7.47 12.66 -4.36
N THR A 70 -8.47 12.56 -5.25
CA THR A 70 -9.76 11.92 -4.93
C THR A 70 -9.65 10.40 -4.81
N ASP A 71 -8.65 9.79 -5.44
CA ASP A 71 -8.36 8.37 -5.34
C ASP A 71 -6.86 8.06 -5.46
N LEU A 72 -6.51 6.81 -5.18
CA LEU A 72 -5.18 6.27 -5.48
C LEU A 72 -4.91 6.32 -6.98
N SER A 73 -3.66 6.59 -7.34
CA SER A 73 -3.22 6.60 -8.74
C SER A 73 -1.80 6.05 -8.84
N ALA A 74 -1.30 5.87 -10.06
CA ALA A 74 0.12 5.54 -10.27
C ALA A 74 1.09 6.62 -9.74
N LYS A 75 0.59 7.83 -9.47
CA LYS A 75 1.34 8.97 -8.92
C LYS A 75 0.94 9.38 -7.50
N SER A 76 -0.08 8.72 -6.94
CA SER A 76 -0.60 8.92 -5.58
C SER A 76 -0.82 7.58 -4.88
N TRP A 77 0.24 7.05 -4.26
CA TRP A 77 0.22 5.71 -3.65
C TRP A 77 -0.44 5.66 -2.27
N THR A 78 -0.72 6.83 -1.70
CA THR A 78 -1.53 6.95 -0.49
C THR A 78 -2.33 8.24 -0.54
N VAL A 79 -3.58 8.17 -0.06
CA VAL A 79 -4.49 9.31 0.03
C VAL A 79 -5.19 9.33 1.39
N MET A 80 -5.55 10.51 1.86
CA MET A 80 -6.41 10.69 3.02
C MET A 80 -7.86 10.67 2.57
N ARG A 81 -8.67 9.83 3.22
CA ARG A 81 -10.11 9.74 3.03
C ARG A 81 -10.85 10.36 4.21
N PHE A 82 -11.82 11.22 3.93
CA PHE A 82 -12.63 11.89 4.93
C PHE A 82 -14.08 11.40 4.87
N SER A 83 -14.71 11.17 6.02
CA SER A 83 -16.10 10.73 6.09
C SER A 83 -16.79 11.39 7.26
N GLU A 84 -17.81 12.19 6.98
CA GLU A 84 -18.69 12.77 8.00
C GLU A 84 -19.84 11.81 8.27
N THR A 85 -20.16 11.56 9.53
CA THR A 85 -21.24 10.66 9.93
C THR A 85 -21.91 11.13 11.22
N THR A 86 -23.18 10.75 11.39
CA THR A 86 -23.97 10.98 12.61
C THR A 86 -24.47 9.67 13.24
N GLN A 87 -23.93 8.52 12.80
CA GLN A 87 -24.37 7.19 13.26
C GLN A 87 -24.27 6.99 14.78
N ASN A 88 -23.35 7.68 15.44
CA ASN A 88 -23.15 7.62 16.89
C ASN A 88 -23.86 8.76 17.65
N GLU A 89 -25.01 9.24 17.13
CA GLU A 89 -25.85 10.30 17.72
C GLU A 89 -25.14 11.66 17.90
N LYS A 90 -23.95 11.81 17.33
CA LYS A 90 -23.13 13.03 17.29
C LYS A 90 -22.43 13.11 15.95
N LEU A 91 -22.05 14.32 15.54
CA LEU A 91 -21.20 14.50 14.37
C LEU A 91 -19.81 13.91 14.65
N GLU A 92 -19.37 13.00 13.79
CA GLU A 92 -18.02 12.48 13.77
C GLU A 92 -17.39 12.72 12.40
N TRP A 93 -16.12 13.12 12.42
CA TRP A 93 -15.32 13.25 11.23
C TRP A 93 -14.27 12.15 11.23
N LEU A 94 -14.55 11.09 10.50
CA LEU A 94 -13.72 9.90 10.43
C LEU A 94 -12.68 10.10 9.32
N ILE A 95 -11.41 10.06 9.69
CA ILE A 95 -10.30 10.36 8.78
C ILE A 95 -9.38 9.15 8.73
N ARG A 96 -9.15 8.61 7.53
CA ARG A 96 -8.34 7.40 7.34
C ARG A 96 -7.34 7.57 6.21
N LYS A 97 -6.08 7.21 6.46
CA LYS A 97 -5.07 7.05 5.43
C LYS A 97 -5.33 5.75 4.67
N ASP A 98 -5.37 5.81 3.35
CA ASP A 98 -5.62 4.67 2.46
C ASP A 98 -4.40 4.36 1.59
N GLY A 99 -4.21 3.09 1.22
CA GLY A 99 -3.09 2.58 0.44
C GLY A 99 -2.94 1.06 0.55
N CYS A 100 -1.86 0.50 0.00
CA CYS A 100 -1.60 -0.94 0.08
C CYS A 100 -1.58 -1.45 1.55
N MET A 101 -2.26 -2.57 1.79
CA MET A 101 -2.32 -3.22 3.11
C MET A 101 -1.22 -4.26 3.32
N HIS A 102 -0.41 -4.55 2.29
CA HIS A 102 0.64 -5.59 2.29
C HIS A 102 0.17 -6.90 2.93
N CYS A 103 -0.95 -7.43 2.41
CA CYS A 103 -1.63 -8.58 2.99
C CYS A 103 -0.71 -9.81 3.11
N ALA A 104 -0.82 -10.56 4.20
CA ALA A 104 -0.11 -11.83 4.39
C ALA A 104 -0.43 -12.84 3.26
N ASP A 105 -1.64 -12.79 2.73
CA ASP A 105 -2.06 -13.56 1.55
C ASP A 105 -2.60 -12.64 0.43
N PRO A 106 -1.70 -12.07 -0.39
CA PRO A 106 -2.06 -10.99 -1.31
C PRO A 106 -2.85 -11.47 -2.53
N GLY A 107 -4.10 -11.01 -2.65
CA GLY A 107 -4.96 -11.31 -3.79
C GLY A 107 -4.41 -10.81 -5.13
N CYS A 108 -3.72 -9.66 -5.14
CA CYS A 108 -3.05 -9.13 -6.33
C CYS A 108 -2.01 -10.11 -6.88
N LEU A 109 -1.18 -10.72 -6.01
CA LEU A 109 -0.18 -11.71 -6.39
C LEU A 109 -0.83 -12.97 -6.96
N LYS A 110 -1.88 -13.48 -6.31
CA LYS A 110 -2.60 -14.69 -6.76
C LYS A 110 -3.25 -14.52 -8.13
N ALA A 111 -3.84 -13.35 -8.38
CA ALA A 111 -4.54 -13.08 -9.62
C ALA A 111 -3.59 -12.73 -10.79
N CYS A 112 -2.36 -12.29 -10.49
CA CYS A 112 -1.44 -11.82 -11.52
C CYS A 112 -0.95 -12.96 -12.43
N PRO A 113 -1.16 -12.87 -13.76
CA PRO A 113 -0.76 -13.89 -14.71
C PRO A 113 0.70 -13.75 -15.19
N SER A 114 1.39 -12.65 -14.84
CA SER A 114 2.76 -12.38 -15.25
C SER A 114 3.76 -12.89 -14.21
N ALA A 115 4.69 -13.73 -14.64
CA ALA A 115 5.65 -14.39 -13.76
C ALA A 115 6.61 -13.40 -13.11
N GLY A 116 6.46 -13.19 -11.80
CA GLY A 116 7.34 -12.32 -11.01
C GLY A 116 7.00 -10.84 -11.01
N ALA A 117 5.95 -10.40 -11.70
CA ALA A 117 5.51 -9.00 -11.64
C ALA A 117 5.08 -8.57 -10.22
N ILE A 118 4.68 -9.50 -9.36
CA ILE A 118 4.34 -9.24 -7.96
C ILE A 118 5.06 -10.26 -7.08
N ILE A 119 5.69 -9.78 -6.00
CA ILE A 119 6.42 -10.61 -5.04
C ILE A 119 6.04 -10.28 -3.60
N GLN A 120 6.25 -11.24 -2.70
CA GLN A 120 6.16 -11.05 -1.27
C GLN A 120 7.51 -11.41 -0.64
N TYR A 121 8.05 -10.50 0.16
CA TYR A 121 9.29 -10.68 0.93
C TYR A 121 9.03 -11.36 2.27
N ALA A 122 10.06 -11.98 2.84
CA ALA A 122 9.99 -12.67 4.13
C ALA A 122 9.56 -11.77 5.31
N ASN A 123 9.77 -10.45 5.21
CA ASN A 123 9.35 -9.50 6.25
C ASN A 123 7.89 -8.99 6.10
N GLY A 124 7.13 -9.53 5.14
CA GLY A 124 5.71 -9.19 4.92
C GLY A 124 5.45 -8.15 3.83
N ILE A 125 6.47 -7.48 3.29
CA ILE A 125 6.29 -6.50 2.20
C ILE A 125 5.81 -7.22 0.94
N VAL A 126 4.72 -6.71 0.35
CA VAL A 126 4.23 -7.06 -0.99
C VAL A 126 4.56 -5.92 -1.96
N ASP A 127 5.20 -6.23 -3.08
CA ASP A 127 5.74 -5.22 -4.00
C ASP A 127 5.61 -5.63 -5.48
N PHE A 128 5.69 -4.65 -6.37
CA PHE A 128 5.63 -4.83 -7.83
C PHE A 128 7.04 -4.77 -8.44
N GLN A 129 7.41 -5.78 -9.23
CA GLN A 129 8.62 -5.75 -10.06
C GLN A 129 8.21 -5.37 -11.48
N VAL A 130 8.29 -4.07 -11.78
CA VAL A 130 7.98 -3.48 -13.09
C VAL A 130 9.26 -3.06 -13.79
#